data_AF-A0A7Y2Y9R2-F1
#
_entry.id   AF-A0A7Y2Y9R2-F1
#
_cell.length_a   1.000
_cell.length_b   1.000
_cell.length_c   1.000
_cell.angle_alpha   90.00
_cell.angle_beta   90.00
_cell.angle_gamma   90.00
#
_symmetry.space_group_name_H-M   'P 1'
#
loop_
_entity.id
_entity.type
_entity.pdbx_description
1 polymer ?
#
loop_
_entity_poly.entity_id
_entity_poly.type
_entity_poly.pdbx_seq_one_letter_code
_entity_poly.pdbx_strand_id
1 'polypeptide(L)'
;MKITVNLFSIILFGILISTTLPCKAQSEAIYDITVNTIWTVDQHTSVPGDAHWSNLIGATHNTANEFFSIGTLATLGIKNVAEFGSNTEFTNEINDAIDAIPKRADQKLQDGFSPNEGHEDVAILSDITVSENFSLITLVSMVAPSPDWFIAINSLELRSGNPAINNGWKDDFTMDVFAY
;
A
#
# COMPACT_ATOMS: atom_id res chain seq x y z
N MET A 1 12.13 -6.88 -1.03
CA MET A 1 11.33 -6.56 -2.24
C MET A 1 11.66 -5.16 -2.71
N LYS A 2 11.34 -4.84 -3.96
CA LYS A 2 11.36 -3.45 -4.47
C LYS A 2 9.94 -3.03 -4.82
N ILE A 3 9.49 -1.92 -4.24
CA ILE A 3 8.26 -1.27 -4.68
C ILE A 3 8.63 -0.09 -5.59
N THR A 4 7.98 -0.03 -6.75
CA THR A 4 8.00 1.12 -7.63
C THR A 4 6.60 1.72 -7.66
N VAL A 5 6.51 3.02 -7.45
CA VAL A 5 5.27 3.80 -7.50
C VAL A 5 5.43 4.77 -8.65
N ASN A 6 4.53 4.72 -9.62
CA ASN A 6 4.56 5.58 -10.82
C ASN A 6 3.33 6.48 -10.82
N LEU A 7 3.52 7.79 -10.95
CA LEU A 7 2.44 8.76 -11.09
C LEU A 7 1.93 8.76 -12.54
N PHE A 8 0.72 8.27 -12.74
CA PHE A 8 0.10 8.21 -14.07
C PHE A 8 -0.54 9.54 -14.46
N SER A 9 -1.37 10.12 -13.58
CA SER A 9 -2.01 11.41 -13.84
C SER A 9 -2.50 12.10 -12.56
N ILE A 10 -2.80 13.39 -12.66
CA ILE A 10 -3.41 14.18 -11.58
C ILE A 10 -4.76 14.70 -12.07
N ILE A 11 -5.81 14.49 -11.27
CA ILE A 11 -7.14 14.99 -11.51
C ILE A 11 -7.40 16.16 -10.56
N LEU A 12 -7.92 17.27 -11.10
CA LEU A 12 -8.23 18.47 -10.32
C LEU A 12 -9.74 18.74 -10.37
N PHE A 13 -10.38 18.71 -9.20
CA PHE A 13 -11.77 19.12 -9.05
C PHE A 13 -11.82 20.55 -8.47
N GLY A 14 -12.42 21.47 -9.22
CA GLY A 14 -12.66 22.84 -8.78
C GLY A 14 -14.14 23.15 -8.73
N ILE A 15 -14.64 23.60 -7.57
CA ILE A 15 -15.97 24.22 -7.46
C ILE A 15 -15.77 25.73 -7.55
N LEU A 16 -16.28 26.35 -8.62
CA LEU A 16 -16.35 27.80 -8.76
C LEU A 16 -17.45 28.34 -7.83
N ILE A 17 -17.07 28.68 -6.60
CA ILE A 17 -17.90 29.47 -5.69
C ILE A 17 -17.53 30.94 -5.92
N SER A 18 -18.56 31.77 -6.15
CA SER A 18 -18.51 33.21 -6.42
C SER A 18 -17.33 33.99 -5.80
N THR A 19 -16.92 35.06 -6.48
CA THR A 19 -15.66 35.85 -6.49
C THR A 19 -15.07 36.37 -5.17
N THR A 20 -15.41 35.81 -4.01
CA THR A 20 -14.96 36.28 -2.69
C THR A 20 -14.47 35.18 -1.74
N LEU A 21 -14.41 33.92 -2.16
CA LEU A 21 -13.88 32.81 -1.34
C LEU A 21 -12.65 32.15 -1.97
N PRO A 22 -11.69 31.67 -1.17
CA PRO A 22 -10.58 30.87 -1.68
C PRO A 22 -11.14 29.60 -2.33
N CYS A 23 -10.77 29.36 -3.59
CA CYS A 23 -11.03 28.11 -4.29
C CYS A 23 -10.33 26.98 -3.53
N LYS A 24 -11.09 26.07 -2.92
CA LYS A 24 -10.56 24.77 -2.51
C LYS A 24 -10.62 23.86 -3.72
N ALA A 25 -9.51 23.73 -4.43
CA ALA A 25 -9.32 22.65 -5.37
C ALA A 25 -8.99 21.39 -4.57
N GLN A 26 -9.75 20.32 -4.79
CA GLN A 26 -9.37 18.99 -4.31
C GLN A 26 -8.63 18.31 -5.45
N SER A 27 -7.46 17.76 -5.16
CA SER A 27 -6.71 16.99 -6.14
C SER A 27 -6.72 15.50 -5.79
N GLU A 28 -6.73 14.69 -6.84
CA GLU A 28 -6.48 13.25 -6.77
C GLU A 28 -5.32 12.93 -7.71
N ALA A 29 -4.60 11.86 -7.41
CA ALA A 29 -3.55 11.33 -8.27
C ALA A 29 -3.81 9.86 -8.55
N ILE A 30 -3.58 9.45 -9.78
CA ILE A 30 -3.67 8.05 -10.20
C ILE A 30 -2.25 7.49 -10.22
N TYR A 31 -2.05 6.38 -9.52
CA TYR A 31 -0.76 5.69 -9.45
C TYR A 31 -0.85 4.24 -9.92
N ASP A 32 0.22 3.77 -10.53
CA ASP A 32 0.52 2.35 -10.66
C ASP A 32 1.57 1.96 -9.62
N ILE A 33 1.31 0.91 -8.85
CA ILE A 33 2.23 0.37 -7.85
C ILE A 33 2.64 -1.03 -8.25
N THR A 34 3.94 -1.22 -8.44
CA THR A 34 4.54 -2.52 -8.75
C THR A 34 5.40 -2.99 -7.58
N VAL A 35 5.09 -4.16 -7.04
CA VAL A 35 5.90 -4.82 -6.00
C VAL A 35 6.63 -6.00 -6.63
N ASN A 36 7.95 -5.89 -6.73
CA ASN A 36 8.83 -6.91 -7.29
C ASN A 36 9.51 -7.69 -6.16
N THR A 37 9.45 -9.02 -6.25
CA THR A 37 10.26 -9.88 -5.38
C THR A 37 11.71 -9.81 -5.82
N ILE A 38 12.61 -9.90 -4.83
CA ILE A 38 14.06 -9.96 -5.05
C ILE A 38 14.66 -11.10 -4.20
N TRP A 39 13.84 -12.09 -3.85
CA TRP A 39 14.23 -13.17 -2.95
C TRP A 39 14.95 -14.28 -3.70
N THR A 40 16.07 -13.91 -4.31
CA THR A 40 16.93 -14.79 -5.10
C THR A 40 18.17 -15.21 -4.31
N VAL A 41 18.81 -16.30 -4.73
CA VAL A 41 20.08 -16.79 -4.13
C VAL A 41 21.25 -15.83 -4.32
N ASP A 42 21.18 -14.93 -5.30
CA ASP A 42 22.19 -13.89 -5.51
C ASP A 42 22.10 -12.78 -4.47
N GLN A 43 20.91 -12.54 -3.92
CA GLN A 43 20.65 -11.49 -2.93
C GLN A 43 20.49 -12.03 -1.50
N HIS A 44 20.27 -13.35 -1.34
CA HIS A 44 20.02 -13.99 -0.05
C HIS A 44 20.82 -15.28 0.06
N THR A 45 21.39 -15.54 1.25
CA THR A 45 22.25 -16.71 1.51
C THR A 45 21.55 -18.06 1.31
N SER A 46 20.22 -18.09 1.43
CA SER A 46 19.39 -19.27 1.24
C SER A 46 17.98 -18.85 0.88
N VAL A 47 17.36 -19.58 -0.04
CA VAL A 47 15.93 -19.43 -0.34
C VAL A 47 15.27 -20.81 -0.36
N PRO A 48 14.15 -21.01 0.36
CA PRO A 48 13.41 -22.27 0.32
C PRO A 48 12.94 -22.62 -1.11
N GLY A 49 12.84 -23.92 -1.40
CA GLY A 49 12.42 -24.38 -2.74
C GLY A 49 10.94 -24.13 -3.06
N ASP A 50 10.11 -23.95 -2.02
CA ASP A 50 8.69 -23.59 -2.11
C ASP A 50 8.45 -22.13 -1.69
N ALA A 51 9.46 -21.27 -1.86
CA ALA A 51 9.35 -19.85 -1.57
C ALA A 51 8.18 -19.21 -2.33
N HIS A 52 7.29 -18.53 -1.61
CA HIS A 52 6.14 -17.84 -2.18
C HIS A 52 5.71 -16.68 -1.29
N TRP A 53 4.77 -15.90 -1.82
CA TRP A 53 4.19 -14.75 -1.17
C TRP A 53 2.68 -14.93 -1.09
N SER A 54 2.04 -14.45 -0.02
CA SER A 54 0.57 -14.35 -0.04
C SER A 54 0.16 -13.19 -0.94
N ASN A 55 -1.09 -13.21 -1.42
CA ASN A 55 -1.65 -12.07 -2.15
C ASN A 55 -1.38 -10.75 -1.40
N LEU A 56 -0.85 -9.77 -2.12
CA LEU A 56 -0.63 -8.43 -1.63
C LEU A 56 -1.97 -7.82 -1.27
N ILE A 57 -2.09 -7.24 -0.09
CA ILE A 57 -3.31 -6.57 0.36
C ILE A 57 -2.99 -5.29 1.12
N GLY A 58 -3.88 -4.32 1.02
CA GLY A 58 -3.77 -3.08 1.77
C GLY A 58 -4.86 -2.09 1.46
N ALA A 59 -4.61 -0.82 1.76
CA ALA A 59 -5.59 0.25 1.58
C ALA A 59 -4.93 1.62 1.46
N THR A 60 -5.65 2.55 0.85
CA THR A 60 -5.40 3.99 1.03
C THR A 60 -6.12 4.48 2.29
N HIS A 61 -5.46 5.31 3.09
CA HIS A 61 -5.96 5.76 4.39
C HIS A 61 -5.38 7.11 4.81
N ASN A 62 -5.82 7.62 5.95
CA ASN A 62 -5.54 8.98 6.40
C ASN A 62 -4.89 9.10 7.78
N THR A 63 -4.66 7.96 8.45
CA THR A 63 -4.13 7.92 9.81
C THR A 63 -2.84 7.10 9.84
N ALA A 64 -1.76 7.69 10.33
CA ALA A 64 -0.49 6.98 10.45
C ALA A 64 -0.65 5.75 11.35
N ASN A 65 -0.12 4.61 10.88
CA ASN A 65 -0.18 3.29 11.53
C ASN A 65 -1.60 2.73 11.71
N GLU A 66 -2.56 3.13 10.87
CA GLU A 66 -3.96 2.64 10.94
C GLU A 66 -4.07 1.12 10.97
N PHE A 67 -3.29 0.42 10.13
CA PHE A 67 -3.40 -1.03 9.93
C PHE A 67 -2.27 -1.85 10.55
N PHE A 68 -1.12 -1.21 10.81
CA PHE A 68 0.07 -1.87 11.33
C PHE A 68 0.96 -0.83 12.02
N SER A 69 1.54 -1.21 13.16
CA SER A 69 2.52 -0.40 13.89
C SER A 69 3.63 -1.29 14.44
N ILE A 70 4.86 -0.82 14.34
CA ILE A 70 6.02 -1.53 14.89
C ILE A 70 6.00 -1.39 16.42
N GLY A 71 6.25 -2.50 17.11
CA GLY A 71 6.33 -2.53 18.58
C GLY A 71 4.99 -2.68 19.30
N THR A 72 3.90 -2.89 18.57
CA THR A 72 2.59 -3.24 19.13
C THR A 72 2.21 -4.67 18.79
N LEU A 73 1.21 -5.21 19.49
CA LEU A 73 0.61 -6.49 19.11
C LEU A 73 -0.04 -6.36 17.73
N ALA A 74 0.16 -7.37 16.88
CA ALA A 74 -0.52 -7.47 15.60
C ALA A 74 -2.03 -7.63 15.79
N THR A 75 -2.80 -7.03 14.87
CA THR A 75 -4.24 -7.30 14.78
C THR A 75 -4.49 -8.73 14.33
N LEU A 76 -5.75 -9.20 14.40
CA LEU A 76 -6.09 -10.52 13.88
C LEU A 76 -5.86 -10.60 12.37
N GLY A 77 -6.14 -9.53 11.63
CA GLY A 77 -5.86 -9.41 10.21
C GLY A 77 -4.38 -9.58 9.89
N ILE A 78 -3.51 -8.79 10.52
CA ILE A 78 -2.05 -8.88 10.29
C ILE A 78 -1.52 -10.26 10.68
N LYS A 79 -1.96 -10.79 11.82
CA LYS A 79 -1.60 -12.15 12.24
C LYS A 79 -1.95 -13.18 11.18
N ASN A 80 -3.17 -13.12 10.65
CA ASN A 80 -3.63 -14.10 9.66
C ASN A 80 -2.94 -13.97 8.31
N VAL A 81 -2.55 -12.75 7.92
CA VAL A 81 -1.68 -12.54 6.75
C VAL A 81 -0.32 -13.20 7.02
N ALA A 82 0.33 -12.88 8.13
CA ALA A 82 1.68 -13.34 8.45
C ALA A 82 1.81 -14.86 8.66
N GLU A 83 0.86 -15.49 9.35
CA GLU A 83 0.95 -16.92 9.71
C GLU A 83 0.30 -17.85 8.67
N PHE A 84 -0.72 -17.37 7.93
CA PHE A 84 -1.56 -18.22 7.08
C PHE A 84 -1.69 -17.71 5.64
N GLY A 85 -1.15 -16.53 5.32
CA GLY A 85 -1.39 -15.86 4.04
C GLY A 85 -2.86 -15.51 3.79
N SER A 86 -3.66 -15.42 4.85
CA SER A 86 -5.10 -15.24 4.77
C SER A 86 -5.50 -13.77 4.90
N ASN A 87 -6.11 -13.25 3.86
CA ASN A 87 -6.50 -11.84 3.77
C ASN A 87 -7.91 -11.54 4.29
N THR A 88 -8.64 -12.55 4.80
CA THR A 88 -10.05 -12.41 5.19
C THR A 88 -10.25 -11.41 6.33
N GLU A 89 -9.55 -11.60 7.45
CA GLU A 89 -9.72 -10.71 8.61
C GLU A 89 -9.14 -9.32 8.35
N PHE A 90 -8.04 -9.23 7.60
CA PHE A 90 -7.49 -7.94 7.21
C PHE A 90 -8.41 -7.18 6.25
N THR A 91 -9.14 -7.88 5.36
CA THR A 91 -10.19 -7.27 4.54
C THR A 91 -11.33 -6.71 5.40
N ASN A 92 -11.72 -7.42 6.46
CA ASN A 92 -12.73 -6.92 7.40
C ASN A 92 -12.26 -5.64 8.10
N GLU A 93 -11.02 -5.62 8.61
CA GLU A 93 -10.41 -4.45 9.25
C GLU A 93 -10.36 -3.24 8.30
N ILE A 94 -10.03 -3.44 7.02
CA ILE A 94 -10.06 -2.40 5.98
C ILE A 94 -11.49 -1.88 5.75
N ASN A 95 -12.47 -2.78 5.60
CA ASN A 95 -13.86 -2.39 5.38
C ASN A 95 -14.41 -1.61 6.57
N ASP A 96 -14.10 -2.03 7.80
CA ASP A 96 -14.47 -1.30 9.02
C ASP A 96 -13.89 0.12 9.04
N ALA A 97 -12.66 0.30 8.55
CA ALA A 97 -12.03 1.63 8.40
C ALA A 97 -12.66 2.48 7.28
N ILE A 98 -13.15 1.85 6.21
CA ILE A 98 -13.88 2.51 5.11
C ILE A 98 -15.28 2.95 5.55
N ASP A 99 -15.96 2.14 6.38
CA ASP A 99 -17.33 2.40 6.83
C ASP A 99 -17.40 3.25 8.11
N ALA A 100 -16.25 3.51 8.74
CA ALA A 100 -16.15 4.34 9.94
C ALA A 100 -16.70 5.77 9.71
N ILE A 101 -17.19 6.39 10.80
CA ILE A 101 -17.62 7.80 10.81
C ILE A 101 -16.87 8.52 11.94
N PRO A 102 -15.86 9.36 11.64
CA PRO A 102 -15.38 9.71 10.29
C PRO A 102 -14.65 8.55 9.59
N LYS A 103 -14.67 8.57 8.25
CA LYS A 103 -14.00 7.58 7.37
C LYS A 103 -12.48 7.63 7.60
N ARG A 104 -11.84 6.46 7.71
CA ARG A 104 -10.39 6.33 8.00
C ARG A 104 -9.59 5.72 6.84
N ALA A 105 -10.21 4.90 6.00
CA ALA A 105 -9.63 4.37 4.76
C ALA A 105 -10.54 4.68 3.57
N ASP A 106 -10.04 4.71 2.34
CA ASP A 106 -10.84 5.05 1.16
C ASP A 106 -11.19 3.86 0.27
N GLN A 107 -10.20 3.02 0.02
CA GLN A 107 -10.34 1.85 -0.85
C GLN A 107 -9.45 0.70 -0.36
N LYS A 108 -9.88 -0.53 -0.66
CA LYS A 108 -9.03 -1.71 -0.55
C LYS A 108 -8.18 -1.89 -1.81
N LEU A 109 -6.93 -2.25 -1.61
CA LEU A 109 -5.96 -2.59 -2.64
C LEU A 109 -5.62 -4.08 -2.51
N GLN A 110 -5.61 -4.81 -3.63
CA GLN A 110 -5.23 -6.21 -3.61
C GLN A 110 -4.76 -6.66 -4.99
N ASP A 111 -3.68 -7.43 -5.03
CA ASP A 111 -3.27 -8.17 -6.21
C ASP A 111 -2.56 -9.48 -5.80
N GLY A 112 -2.45 -10.42 -6.73
CA GLY A 112 -1.81 -11.71 -6.52
C GLY A 112 -0.33 -11.71 -6.84
N PHE A 113 0.39 -12.60 -6.19
CA PHE A 113 1.68 -13.10 -6.64
C PHE A 113 1.46 -14.44 -7.35
N SER A 114 2.27 -14.76 -8.34
CA SER A 114 2.29 -16.06 -9.00
C SER A 114 2.66 -17.16 -7.98
N PRO A 115 1.87 -18.24 -7.89
CA PRO A 115 2.12 -19.29 -6.92
C PRO A 115 3.46 -20.02 -7.22
N ASN A 116 4.26 -20.24 -6.17
CA ASN A 116 5.56 -20.94 -6.20
C ASN A 116 6.70 -20.25 -6.99
N GLU A 117 6.58 -18.94 -7.27
CA GLU A 117 7.62 -18.14 -7.95
C GLU A 117 8.22 -17.09 -7.01
N GLY A 118 8.45 -17.41 -5.73
CA GLY A 118 8.86 -16.42 -4.73
C GLY A 118 10.14 -15.64 -5.04
N HIS A 119 10.98 -16.15 -5.94
CA HIS A 119 12.28 -15.59 -6.31
C HIS A 119 12.21 -14.39 -7.26
N GLU A 120 11.31 -14.42 -8.25
CA GLU A 120 11.17 -13.40 -9.30
C GLU A 120 9.70 -13.29 -9.72
N ASP A 121 8.93 -12.56 -8.92
CA ASP A 121 7.51 -12.41 -9.13
C ASP A 121 7.07 -10.97 -8.87
N VAL A 122 5.87 -10.63 -9.35
CA VAL A 122 5.41 -9.25 -9.43
C VAL A 122 3.93 -9.17 -9.11
N ALA A 123 3.57 -8.29 -8.20
CA ALA A 123 2.19 -7.83 -7.98
C ALA A 123 2.06 -6.40 -8.50
N ILE A 124 0.98 -6.11 -9.23
CA ILE A 124 0.70 -4.82 -9.87
C ILE A 124 -0.68 -4.33 -9.45
N LEU A 125 -0.69 -3.21 -8.73
CA LEU A 125 -1.90 -2.45 -8.46
C LEU A 125 -1.97 -1.29 -9.46
N SER A 126 -2.86 -1.39 -10.44
CA SER A 126 -3.01 -0.37 -11.49
C SER A 126 -4.15 0.60 -11.21
N ASP A 127 -4.03 1.81 -11.77
CA ASP A 127 -5.06 2.85 -11.76
C ASP A 127 -5.58 3.20 -10.34
N ILE A 128 -4.68 3.20 -9.35
CA ILE A 128 -5.04 3.53 -7.97
C ILE A 128 -5.30 5.03 -7.84
N THR A 129 -6.55 5.43 -7.66
CA THR A 129 -6.92 6.82 -7.39
C THR A 129 -6.70 7.16 -5.92
N VAL A 130 -5.77 8.07 -5.62
CA VAL A 130 -5.43 8.51 -4.27
C VAL A 130 -5.87 9.95 -4.09
N SER A 131 -6.66 10.24 -3.05
CA SER A 131 -7.13 11.59 -2.74
C SER A 131 -6.30 12.25 -1.65
N GLU A 132 -6.28 13.59 -1.61
CA GLU A 132 -5.63 14.36 -0.55
C GLU A 132 -6.15 14.04 0.86
N ASN A 133 -7.36 13.48 0.98
CA ASN A 133 -7.95 13.10 2.26
C ASN A 133 -7.51 11.71 2.74
N PHE A 134 -6.96 10.87 1.86
CA PHE A 134 -6.55 9.49 2.13
C PHE A 134 -5.25 9.19 1.38
N SER A 135 -4.22 9.98 1.66
CA SER A 135 -2.97 10.00 0.89
C SER A 135 -1.91 9.00 1.35
N LEU A 136 -2.17 8.27 2.44
CA LEU A 136 -1.29 7.23 2.95
C LEU A 136 -1.63 5.89 2.31
N ILE A 137 -0.62 5.08 2.04
CA ILE A 137 -0.80 3.68 1.62
C ILE A 137 -0.17 2.75 2.64
N THR A 138 -0.92 1.71 3.02
CA THR A 138 -0.35 0.53 3.68
C THR A 138 -0.58 -0.69 2.81
N LEU A 139 0.47 -1.49 2.60
CA LEU A 139 0.42 -2.78 1.87
C LEU A 139 1.18 -3.84 2.67
N VAL A 140 0.67 -5.06 2.71
CA VAL A 140 1.27 -6.21 3.40
C VAL A 140 1.19 -7.48 2.57
N SER A 141 2.15 -8.38 2.76
CA SER A 141 2.17 -9.72 2.17
C SER A 141 3.05 -10.66 3.00
N MET A 142 2.62 -11.91 3.18
CA MET A 142 3.36 -12.96 3.87
C MET A 142 4.63 -13.33 3.11
N VAL A 143 5.74 -13.55 3.82
CA VAL A 143 6.91 -14.26 3.32
C VAL A 143 6.72 -15.73 3.67
N ALA A 144 6.74 -16.64 2.70
CA ALA A 144 6.58 -18.07 2.99
C ALA A 144 7.60 -18.97 2.28
N PRO A 145 8.01 -20.07 2.92
CA PRO A 145 7.64 -20.48 4.28
C PRO A 145 8.32 -19.61 5.36
N SER A 146 7.57 -19.24 6.40
CA SER A 146 8.08 -18.58 7.60
C SER A 146 7.14 -18.84 8.79
N PRO A 147 7.57 -18.58 10.04
CA PRO A 147 6.67 -18.66 11.19
C PRO A 147 5.54 -17.63 11.12
N ASP A 148 5.91 -16.38 10.88
CA ASP A 148 5.04 -15.20 10.91
C ASP A 148 5.69 -13.98 10.22
N TRP A 149 6.61 -14.21 9.26
CA TRP A 149 7.28 -13.11 8.57
C TRP A 149 6.39 -12.53 7.48
N PHE A 150 6.41 -11.22 7.36
CA PHE A 150 5.70 -10.50 6.31
C PHE A 150 6.48 -9.26 5.89
N ILE A 151 6.25 -8.79 4.67
CA ILE A 151 6.69 -7.47 4.23
C ILE A 151 5.58 -6.46 4.47
N ALA A 152 5.96 -5.23 4.79
CA ALA A 152 5.00 -4.14 4.93
C ALA A 152 5.54 -2.83 4.38
N ILE A 153 4.69 -2.13 3.65
CA ILE A 153 4.77 -0.69 3.45
C ILE A 153 3.76 -0.10 4.43
N ASN A 154 4.23 0.69 5.38
CA ASN A 154 3.37 1.23 6.42
C ASN A 154 3.21 2.74 6.24
N SER A 155 1.97 3.18 5.99
CA SER A 155 1.58 4.59 5.97
C SER A 155 2.48 5.44 5.07
N LEU A 156 2.79 4.93 3.87
CA LEU A 156 3.57 5.64 2.87
C LEU A 156 2.77 6.82 2.35
N GLU A 157 3.23 8.03 2.70
CA GLU A 157 2.65 9.28 2.24
C GLU A 157 2.95 9.51 0.76
N LEU A 158 1.92 9.73 -0.06
CA LEU A 158 2.03 10.04 -1.48
C LEU A 158 1.98 11.55 -1.77
N ARG A 159 1.67 12.38 -0.78
CA ARG A 159 1.89 13.82 -0.88
C ARG A 159 3.38 14.15 -0.81
N SER A 160 3.81 15.09 -1.64
CA SER A 160 5.19 15.61 -1.65
C SER A 160 5.45 16.57 -0.49
N GLY A 161 4.40 17.09 0.16
CA GLY A 161 4.50 18.18 1.14
C GLY A 161 4.75 19.55 0.52
N ASN A 162 4.86 19.65 -0.81
CA ASN A 162 5.06 20.90 -1.53
C ASN A 162 3.98 21.07 -2.62
N PRO A 163 2.91 21.85 -2.35
CA PRO A 163 1.82 22.07 -3.30
C PRO A 163 2.25 22.70 -4.65
N ALA A 164 3.42 23.35 -4.69
CA ALA A 164 3.93 23.98 -5.92
C ALA A 164 4.54 22.97 -6.91
N ILE A 165 4.79 21.73 -6.49
CA ILE A 165 5.38 20.66 -7.31
C ILE A 165 4.30 19.59 -7.51
N ASN A 166 3.95 19.30 -8.77
CA ASN A 166 2.95 18.30 -9.16
C ASN A 166 1.66 18.37 -8.33
N ASN A 167 1.15 19.58 -8.09
CA ASN A 167 -0.02 19.83 -7.25
C ASN A 167 0.04 19.15 -5.86
N GLY A 168 1.24 19.00 -5.31
CA GLY A 168 1.49 18.39 -4.00
C GLY A 168 1.59 16.87 -3.98
N TRP A 169 1.69 16.20 -5.14
CA TRP A 169 1.88 14.76 -5.26
C TRP A 169 3.34 14.39 -5.51
N LYS A 170 3.76 13.21 -5.07
CA LYS A 170 5.08 12.66 -5.39
C LYS A 170 5.11 12.20 -6.85
N ASP A 171 6.26 12.40 -7.50
CA ASP A 171 6.58 11.78 -8.79
C ASP A 171 6.89 10.29 -8.62
N ASP A 172 7.39 9.65 -9.67
CA ASP A 172 7.86 8.28 -9.66
C ASP A 172 8.99 8.06 -8.65
N PHE A 173 8.92 6.96 -7.90
CA PHE A 173 9.99 6.54 -7.02
C PHE A 173 10.04 5.03 -6.84
N THR A 174 11.22 4.54 -6.43
CA THR A 174 11.44 3.16 -6.02
C THR A 174 12.04 3.13 -4.63
N MET A 175 11.62 2.18 -3.81
CA MET A 175 12.22 1.93 -2.51
C MET A 175 12.32 0.43 -2.20
N ASP A 176 13.27 0.08 -1.35
CA ASP A 176 13.40 -1.28 -0.83
C ASP A 176 12.41 -1.50 0.31
N VAL A 177 11.87 -2.71 0.38
CA VAL A 177 10.97 -3.19 1.43
C VAL A 177 11.58 -4.43 2.07
N PHE A 178 11.60 -4.44 3.39
CA PHE A 178 12.18 -5.50 4.21
C PHE A 178 11.09 -6.30 4.93
N ALA A 179 11.43 -7.53 5.30
CA ALA A 179 10.56 -8.36 6.13
C ALA A 179 10.60 -7.89 7.60
N TYR A 180 9.49 -8.10 8.29
CA TYR A 180 9.30 -7.90 9.72
C TYR A 180 9.20 -9.23 10.45
#